data_AF-A0A2G9NST2-F1
#
_entry.id   AF-A0A2G9NST2-F1
#
_cell.length_a   1.000
_cell.length_b   1.000
_cell.length_c   1.000
_cell.angle_alpha   90.00
_cell.angle_beta   90.00
_cell.angle_gamma   90.00
#
_symmetry.space_group_name_H-M   'P 1'
#
loop_
_entity.id
_entity.type
_entity.pdbx_description
1 polymer ?
#
loop_
_entity_poly.entity_id
_entity_poly.type
_entity_poly.pdbx_seq_one_letter_code
_entity_poly.pdbx_strand_id
1 'polypeptide(L)'
;MIRFRKIASVVASALMIGSTMGAALAANYPAPFVSGGVADVAIVYGSNAAISDLSAAIDVQTNLNSKVTSSSGTGASTTGGNSVSLASSSQQMLMNSTLSVARSIITKDHLPTLLADGTALDSAGTEYKYTQTIVPGSGARKVTFGKSSESIDPIMMID
;
A
#
# COMPACT_ATOMS: atom_id res chain seq x y z
N MET A 1 -41.25 -49.65 5.66
CA MET A 1 -39.85 -49.63 6.13
C MET A 1 -39.17 -48.37 5.59
N ILE A 2 -39.00 -47.34 6.43
CA ILE A 2 -38.36 -46.07 6.05
C ILE A 2 -36.89 -46.38 5.76
N ARG A 3 -36.38 -45.97 4.59
CA ARG A 3 -35.01 -46.29 4.14
C ARG A 3 -33.98 -45.40 4.82
N PHE A 4 -33.79 -45.59 6.13
CA PHE A 4 -32.85 -44.85 6.99
C PHE A 4 -31.44 -44.72 6.40
N ARG A 5 -30.93 -45.79 5.78
CA ARG A 5 -29.60 -45.77 5.12
C ARG A 5 -29.53 -44.81 3.92
N LYS A 6 -30.63 -44.58 3.21
CA LYS A 6 -30.68 -43.64 2.09
C LYS A 6 -30.84 -42.20 2.55
N ILE A 7 -31.59 -41.98 3.63
CA ILE A 7 -31.77 -40.65 4.24
C ILE A 7 -30.44 -40.19 4.88
N ALA A 8 -29.75 -41.09 5.58
CA ALA A 8 -28.46 -40.80 6.20
C ALA A 8 -27.38 -40.43 5.18
N SER A 9 -27.33 -41.07 4.01
CA SER A 9 -26.32 -40.72 3.00
C SER A 9 -26.59 -39.36 2.34
N VAL A 10 -27.85 -39.00 2.14
CA VAL A 10 -28.22 -37.68 1.60
C VAL A 10 -27.88 -36.57 2.59
N VAL A 11 -28.15 -36.78 3.88
CA VAL A 11 -27.78 -35.84 4.94
C VAL A 11 -26.25 -35.72 5.06
N ALA A 12 -25.51 -36.83 5.01
CA ALA A 12 -24.05 -36.81 5.06
C ALA A 12 -23.43 -36.11 3.85
N SER A 13 -23.94 -36.34 2.64
CA SER A 13 -23.46 -35.66 1.43
C SER A 13 -23.79 -34.16 1.44
N ALA A 14 -24.99 -33.78 1.89
CA ALA A 14 -25.35 -32.37 2.06
C ALA A 14 -24.48 -31.68 3.11
N LEU A 15 -24.15 -32.38 4.19
CA LEU A 15 -23.28 -31.86 5.25
C LEU A 15 -21.83 -31.71 4.77
N MET A 16 -21.31 -32.65 3.96
CA MET A 16 -19.97 -32.55 3.39
C MET A 16 -19.84 -31.47 2.31
N ILE A 17 -20.87 -31.28 1.48
CA ILE A 17 -20.92 -30.18 0.50
C ILE A 17 -21.04 -28.84 1.23
N GLY A 18 -21.92 -28.76 2.22
CA GLY A 18 -22.12 -27.56 3.04
C GLY A 18 -20.88 -27.20 3.87
N SER A 19 -20.17 -28.18 4.42
CA SER A 19 -18.92 -27.94 5.16
C SER A 19 -17.79 -27.51 4.24
N THR A 20 -17.68 -28.06 3.02
CA THR A 20 -16.67 -27.66 2.05
C THR A 20 -16.91 -26.23 1.54
N MET A 21 -18.16 -25.88 1.23
CA MET A 21 -18.51 -24.52 0.81
C MET A 21 -18.37 -23.51 1.97
N GLY A 22 -18.78 -23.88 3.19
CA GLY A 22 -18.62 -23.04 4.37
C GLY A 22 -17.15 -22.80 4.74
N ALA A 23 -16.31 -23.83 4.66
CA ALA A 23 -14.88 -23.70 4.89
C ALA A 23 -14.18 -22.86 3.80
N ALA A 24 -14.58 -23.01 2.54
CA ALA A 24 -14.05 -22.20 1.44
C ALA A 24 -14.40 -20.71 1.60
N LEU A 25 -15.62 -20.39 2.03
CA LEU A 25 -16.04 -19.01 2.30
C LEU A 25 -15.34 -18.43 3.54
N ALA A 26 -15.17 -19.22 4.60
CA ALA A 26 -14.45 -18.79 5.80
C ALA A 26 -12.95 -18.57 5.55
N ALA A 27 -12.33 -19.38 4.69
CA ALA A 27 -10.93 -19.21 4.29
C ALA A 27 -10.69 -17.90 3.52
N ASN A 28 -11.73 -17.37 2.86
CA ASN A 28 -11.65 -16.15 2.07
C ASN A 28 -12.08 -14.89 2.85
N TYR A 29 -12.55 -15.03 4.09
CA TYR A 29 -12.87 -13.89 4.96
C TYR A 29 -11.60 -13.07 5.27
N PRO A 30 -11.61 -11.75 5.11
CA PRO A 30 -12.77 -10.85 5.03
C PRO A 30 -13.28 -10.49 3.62
N ALA A 31 -12.73 -11.06 2.54
CA ALA A 31 -13.31 -10.88 1.21
C ALA A 31 -14.65 -11.63 1.10
N PRO A 32 -15.68 -11.09 0.42
CA PRO A 32 -15.66 -9.87 -0.40
C PRO A 32 -15.96 -8.56 0.36
N PHE A 33 -16.26 -8.62 1.65
CA PHE A 33 -16.74 -7.48 2.44
C PHE A 33 -15.67 -6.41 2.68
N VAL A 34 -14.40 -6.85 2.73
CA VAL A 34 -13.23 -5.97 2.73
C VAL A 34 -12.25 -6.46 1.67
N SER A 35 -11.98 -5.64 0.67
CA SER A 35 -11.04 -5.94 -0.42
C SER A 35 -10.09 -4.76 -0.61
N GLY A 36 -8.78 -5.05 -0.70
CA GLY A 36 -7.76 -3.99 -0.81
C GLY A 36 -7.75 -3.01 0.37
N GLY A 37 -8.22 -3.42 1.55
CA GLY A 37 -8.27 -2.58 2.74
C GLY A 37 -9.44 -1.59 2.79
N VAL A 38 -10.34 -1.61 1.80
CA VAL A 38 -11.56 -0.80 1.75
C VAL A 38 -12.76 -1.70 2.05
N ALA A 39 -13.64 -1.25 2.95
CA ALA A 39 -14.91 -1.91 3.20
C ALA A 39 -15.95 -1.48 2.16
N ASP A 40 -16.57 -2.44 1.48
CA ASP A 40 -17.73 -2.25 0.60
C ASP A 40 -18.87 -3.13 1.12
N VAL A 41 -19.46 -2.71 2.25
CA VAL A 41 -20.46 -3.47 2.96
C VAL A 41 -21.44 -2.56 3.70
N ALA A 42 -22.73 -2.85 3.57
CA ALA A 42 -23.78 -2.25 4.38
C ALA A 42 -24.33 -3.30 5.34
N ILE A 43 -24.28 -3.01 6.64
CA ILE A 43 -24.87 -3.87 7.67
C ILE A 43 -26.29 -3.40 7.91
N VAL A 44 -27.27 -4.24 7.57
CA VAL A 44 -28.69 -3.94 7.72
C VAL A 44 -29.26 -4.80 8.84
N TYR A 45 -29.92 -4.16 9.80
CA TYR A 45 -30.71 -4.82 10.83
C TYR A 45 -32.14 -4.27 10.83
N GLY A 46 -33.10 -5.07 11.27
CA GLY A 46 -34.52 -4.69 11.29
C GLY A 46 -34.83 -3.69 12.40
N SER A 47 -35.78 -2.77 12.15
CA SER A 47 -36.22 -1.79 13.16
C SER A 47 -36.92 -2.43 14.37
N ASN A 48 -37.48 -3.63 14.21
CA ASN A 48 -38.07 -4.45 15.27
C ASN A 48 -37.19 -5.67 15.65
N ALA A 49 -35.90 -5.65 15.31
CA ALA A 49 -34.99 -6.73 15.64
C ALA A 49 -34.78 -6.82 17.17
N ALA A 50 -34.45 -8.02 17.66
CA ALA A 50 -34.13 -8.17 19.07
C ALA A 50 -32.85 -7.39 19.42
N ILE A 51 -32.69 -6.97 20.68
CA ILE A 51 -31.48 -6.25 21.11
C ILE A 51 -30.21 -7.10 20.88
N SER A 52 -30.33 -8.43 20.92
CA SER A 52 -29.25 -9.36 20.54
C SER A 52 -28.77 -9.18 19.10
N ASP A 53 -29.67 -8.86 18.17
CA ASP A 53 -29.36 -8.73 16.74
C ASP A 53 -28.62 -7.42 16.48
N LEU A 54 -28.99 -6.36 17.21
CA LEU A 54 -28.24 -5.10 17.21
C LEU A 54 -26.82 -5.29 17.74
N SER A 55 -26.65 -6.03 18.84
CA SER A 55 -25.32 -6.34 19.39
C SER A 55 -24.48 -7.11 18.39
N ALA A 56 -25.04 -8.14 17.75
CA ALA A 56 -24.34 -8.93 16.74
C ALA A 56 -23.96 -8.08 15.51
N ALA A 57 -24.83 -7.16 15.08
CA ALA A 57 -24.54 -6.23 13.99
C ALA A 57 -23.34 -5.31 14.33
N ILE A 58 -23.27 -4.83 15.58
CA ILE A 58 -22.15 -4.02 16.07
C ILE A 58 -20.84 -4.83 16.12
N ASP A 59 -20.91 -6.10 16.53
CA ASP A 59 -19.73 -6.97 16.58
C ASP A 59 -19.18 -7.24 15.17
N VAL A 60 -20.06 -7.51 14.20
CA VAL A 60 -19.70 -7.65 12.78
C VAL A 60 -19.09 -6.36 12.24
N GLN A 61 -19.69 -5.21 12.57
CA GLN A 61 -19.18 -3.90 12.16
C GLN A 61 -17.77 -3.65 12.70
N THR A 62 -17.57 -3.90 13.99
CA THR A 62 -16.28 -3.74 14.66
C THR A 62 -15.23 -4.66 14.05
N ASN A 63 -15.59 -5.91 13.77
CA ASN A 63 -14.69 -6.88 13.18
C ASN A 63 -14.26 -6.46 11.75
N LEU A 64 -15.21 -6.09 10.90
CA LEU A 64 -14.93 -5.64 9.53
C LEU A 64 -14.11 -4.35 9.52
N ASN A 65 -14.44 -3.39 10.39
CA ASN A 65 -13.70 -2.14 10.52
C ASN A 65 -12.24 -2.36 10.98
N SER A 66 -11.97 -3.39 11.80
CA SER A 66 -10.60 -3.77 12.16
C SER A 66 -9.76 -4.31 10.99
N LYS A 67 -10.43 -4.73 9.90
CA LYS A 67 -9.81 -5.26 8.68
C LYS A 67 -9.69 -4.21 7.58
N VAL A 68 -10.34 -3.06 7.73
CA VAL A 68 -10.11 -1.88 6.91
C VAL A 68 -8.76 -1.31 7.32
N THR A 69 -7.78 -1.40 6.42
CA THR A 69 -6.55 -0.64 6.64
C THR A 69 -6.94 0.82 6.48
N SER A 70 -6.79 1.62 7.54
CA SER A 70 -6.88 3.08 7.39
C SER A 70 -5.99 3.44 6.21
N SER A 71 -6.57 4.02 5.17
CA SER A 71 -5.81 4.66 4.11
C SER A 71 -5.04 5.82 4.76
N SER A 72 -3.95 5.52 5.46
CA SER A 72 -2.88 6.47 5.70
C SER A 72 -2.53 6.95 4.31
N GLY A 73 -2.85 8.22 4.03
CA GLY A 73 -2.72 8.80 2.70
C GLY A 73 -1.44 8.30 2.07
N THR A 74 -1.58 7.65 0.92
CA THR A 74 -0.48 7.09 0.16
C THR A 74 0.53 8.20 -0.08
N GLY A 75 1.55 8.28 0.78
CA GLY A 75 2.82 8.86 0.41
C GLY A 75 3.23 8.11 -0.84
N ALA A 76 3.54 8.85 -1.90
CA ALA A 76 3.90 8.27 -3.20
C ALA A 76 4.89 7.12 -2.98
N SER A 77 4.42 5.89 -3.19
CA SER A 77 5.30 4.74 -3.15
C SER A 77 6.12 4.80 -4.42
N THR A 78 7.44 4.89 -4.26
CA THR A 78 8.37 4.90 -5.38
C THR A 78 8.26 3.54 -6.08
N THR A 79 7.43 3.47 -7.11
CA THR A 79 7.19 2.26 -7.87
C THR A 79 8.25 2.15 -8.96
N GLY A 80 9.23 1.30 -8.74
CA GLY A 80 10.22 0.90 -9.75
C GLY A 80 11.66 1.10 -9.34
N GLY A 81 12.49 0.09 -9.64
CA GLY A 81 13.94 0.13 -9.56
C GLY A 81 14.53 0.45 -8.19
N ASN A 82 15.78 0.89 -8.20
CA ASN A 82 16.48 1.42 -7.04
C ASN A 82 16.11 2.90 -6.92
N SER A 83 15.12 3.19 -6.09
CA SER A 83 14.54 4.52 -5.90
C SER A 83 14.49 4.85 -4.42
N VAL A 84 14.58 6.15 -4.10
CA VAL A 84 14.52 6.65 -2.73
C VAL A 84 13.61 7.87 -2.68
N SER A 85 12.75 7.93 -1.66
CA SER A 85 11.95 9.12 -1.39
C SER A 85 12.83 10.25 -0.86
N LEU A 86 12.67 11.44 -1.44
CA LEU A 86 13.32 12.66 -0.95
C LEU A 86 12.76 13.10 0.41
N ALA A 87 11.52 12.72 0.75
CA ALA A 87 10.96 12.92 2.08
C ALA A 87 11.60 11.96 3.09
N SER A 88 11.75 12.41 4.34
CA SER A 88 12.16 11.58 5.47
C SER A 88 10.98 11.37 6.43
N SER A 89 11.15 10.50 7.43
CA SER A 89 10.15 10.30 8.49
C SER A 89 9.97 11.55 9.37
N SER A 90 11.00 12.39 9.50
CA SER A 90 10.96 13.62 10.30
C SER A 90 10.55 14.84 9.51
N GLN A 91 10.70 14.81 8.18
CA GLN A 91 10.51 15.99 7.36
C GLN A 91 9.90 15.63 5.99
N GLN A 92 8.67 16.10 5.81
CA GLN A 92 7.94 15.93 4.57
C GLN A 92 8.35 16.98 3.53
N MET A 93 8.19 16.65 2.26
CA MET A 93 8.37 17.58 1.15
C MET A 93 7.13 18.47 1.05
N LEU A 94 7.27 19.75 1.37
CA LEU A 94 6.20 20.74 1.27
C LEU A 94 6.37 21.56 -0.01
N MET A 95 5.30 22.17 -0.50
CA MET A 95 5.39 23.12 -1.60
C MET A 95 6.30 24.30 -1.22
N ASN A 96 7.06 24.82 -2.20
CA ASN A 96 8.04 25.90 -2.02
C ASN A 96 9.20 25.57 -1.05
N SER A 97 9.28 24.33 -0.54
CA SER A 97 10.47 23.84 0.16
C SER A 97 11.57 23.51 -0.83
N THR A 98 12.83 23.66 -0.42
CA THR A 98 13.96 23.29 -1.28
C THR A 98 14.07 21.76 -1.36
N LEU A 99 14.53 21.26 -2.50
CA LEU A 99 14.66 19.81 -2.73
C LEU A 99 15.62 19.13 -1.74
N SER A 100 16.54 19.91 -1.18
CA SER A 100 17.53 19.48 -0.19
C SER A 100 17.04 19.60 1.26
N VAL A 101 15.78 20.00 1.51
CA VAL A 101 15.23 20.18 2.87
C VAL A 101 15.35 18.88 3.65
N ALA A 102 14.74 17.79 3.17
CA ALA A 102 14.70 16.51 3.89
C ALA A 102 15.92 15.61 3.65
N ARG A 103 16.56 15.69 2.48
CA ARG A 103 17.77 14.95 2.14
C ARG A 103 18.69 15.80 1.28
N SER A 104 19.84 16.20 1.83
CA SER A 104 20.84 17.01 1.11
C SER A 104 21.77 16.18 0.23
N ILE A 105 22.00 14.92 0.60
CA ILE A 105 22.89 14.01 -0.12
C ILE A 105 22.27 12.62 -0.15
N ILE A 106 22.29 11.98 -1.32
CA ILE A 106 21.90 10.60 -1.55
C ILE A 106 23.16 9.80 -1.85
N THR A 107 23.35 8.72 -1.11
CA THR A 107 24.54 7.84 -1.15
C THR A 107 24.14 6.40 -1.48
N LYS A 108 25.13 5.50 -1.55
CA LYS A 108 24.94 4.05 -1.65
C LYS A 108 24.00 3.47 -0.58
N ASP A 109 23.88 4.09 0.60
CA ASP A 109 23.01 3.57 1.67
C ASP A 109 21.53 3.76 1.32
N HIS A 110 21.25 4.68 0.40
CA HIS A 110 19.92 4.98 -0.12
C HIS A 110 19.66 4.30 -1.46
N LEU A 111 20.70 4.21 -2.29
CA LEU A 111 20.65 3.64 -3.62
C LEU A 111 21.79 2.64 -3.84
N PRO A 112 21.75 1.45 -3.20
CA PRO A 112 22.88 0.53 -3.15
C PRO A 112 23.29 -0.05 -4.49
N THR A 113 22.38 -0.15 -5.47
CA THR A 113 22.72 -0.70 -6.79
C THR A 113 23.17 0.36 -7.80
N LEU A 114 22.70 1.60 -7.66
CA LEU A 114 23.00 2.70 -8.61
C LEU A 114 24.25 3.47 -8.20
N LEU A 115 24.43 3.68 -6.89
CA LEU A 115 25.54 4.42 -6.31
C LEU A 115 26.57 3.50 -5.64
N ALA A 116 26.64 2.24 -6.07
CA ALA A 116 27.64 1.29 -5.58
C ALA A 116 29.06 1.81 -5.83
N ASP A 117 29.97 1.44 -4.92
CA ASP A 117 31.39 1.72 -5.09
C ASP A 117 31.92 0.94 -6.30
N GLY A 118 32.70 1.61 -7.12
CA GLY A 118 33.26 1.04 -8.35
C GLY A 118 34.76 1.22 -8.43
N THR A 119 35.34 0.58 -9.44
CA THR A 119 36.77 0.61 -9.72
C THR A 119 36.97 0.95 -11.18
N ALA A 120 37.79 1.96 -11.46
CA ALA A 120 38.22 2.33 -12.79
C ALA A 120 39.69 1.97 -12.97
N LEU A 121 40.03 1.38 -14.11
CA LEU A 121 41.41 1.10 -14.49
C LEU A 121 41.89 2.21 -15.41
N ASP A 122 43.08 2.75 -15.14
CA ASP A 122 43.78 3.56 -16.13
C ASP A 122 44.42 2.65 -17.19
N SER A 123 44.77 3.24 -18.33
CA SER A 123 45.56 2.67 -19.42
C SER A 123 46.86 1.98 -18.99
N ALA A 124 47.41 2.35 -17.83
CA ALA A 124 48.57 1.70 -17.21
C ALA A 124 48.24 0.47 -16.33
N GLY A 125 46.96 0.09 -16.20
CA GLY A 125 46.51 -1.02 -15.35
C GLY A 125 46.39 -0.68 -13.86
N THR A 126 46.57 0.58 -13.48
CA THR A 126 46.39 1.04 -12.09
C THR A 126 44.90 1.16 -11.77
N GLU A 127 44.48 0.53 -10.67
CA GLU A 127 43.09 0.52 -10.21
C GLU A 127 42.80 1.70 -9.28
N TYR A 128 41.74 2.45 -9.60
CA TYR A 128 41.24 3.57 -8.82
C TYR A 128 39.82 3.29 -8.33
N LYS A 129 39.63 3.35 -7.01
CA LYS A 129 38.30 3.24 -6.40
C LYS A 129 37.57 4.58 -6.49
N TYR A 130 36.29 4.54 -6.84
CA TYR A 130 35.44 5.71 -6.87
C TYR A 130 34.12 5.46 -6.15
N THR A 131 33.59 6.51 -5.54
CA THR A 131 32.28 6.53 -4.87
C THR A 131 31.41 7.60 -5.53
N GLN A 132 30.12 7.31 -5.71
CA GLN A 132 29.18 8.23 -6.36
C GLN A 132 28.13 8.72 -5.37
N THR A 133 27.73 9.98 -5.50
CA THR A 133 26.65 10.57 -4.70
C THR A 133 25.76 11.43 -5.59
N ILE A 134 24.51 11.60 -5.19
CA ILE A 134 23.55 12.49 -5.85
C ILE A 134 23.19 13.60 -4.87
N VAL A 135 23.29 14.85 -5.34
CA VAL A 135 22.82 16.03 -4.61
C VAL A 135 21.54 16.50 -5.32
N PRO A 136 20.35 16.25 -4.75
CA PRO A 136 19.07 16.53 -5.42
C PRO A 136 18.80 18.02 -5.68
N GLY A 137 19.59 18.92 -5.10
CA GLY A 137 19.58 20.33 -5.46
C GLY A 137 20.90 20.99 -5.08
N SER A 138 21.76 21.28 -6.05
CA SER A 138 22.82 22.27 -5.90
C SER A 138 22.20 23.66 -6.08
N GLY A 139 21.69 24.27 -5.00
CA GLY A 139 21.05 25.59 -5.01
C GLY A 139 19.64 25.60 -4.42
N ALA A 140 18.96 26.75 -4.50
CA ALA A 140 17.62 26.98 -3.92
C ALA A 140 16.49 26.34 -4.75
N ARG A 141 16.71 25.15 -5.32
CA ARG A 141 15.76 24.48 -6.20
C ARG A 141 14.51 24.08 -5.44
N LYS A 142 13.33 24.48 -5.91
CA LYS A 142 12.06 24.33 -5.19
C LYS A 142 10.99 23.69 -6.07
N VAL A 143 10.09 22.96 -5.43
CA VAL A 143 8.86 22.51 -6.09
C VAL A 143 7.84 23.65 -6.03
N THR A 144 7.51 24.23 -7.18
CA THR A 144 6.57 25.35 -7.33
C THR A 144 5.49 25.02 -8.36
N PHE A 145 4.36 25.73 -8.29
CA PHE A 145 3.41 25.73 -9.40
C PHE A 145 3.78 26.84 -10.37
N GLY A 146 3.92 26.48 -11.64
CA GLY A 146 4.13 27.42 -12.74
C GLY A 146 3.03 27.28 -13.79
N LYS A 147 3.06 28.18 -14.77
CA LYS A 147 2.27 28.07 -16.00
C LYS A 147 3.24 27.78 -17.14
N SER A 148 2.96 26.78 -17.98
CA SER A 148 3.70 26.63 -19.23
C SER A 148 3.21 27.69 -20.22
N SER A 149 4.04 28.07 -21.19
CA SER A 149 3.64 29.02 -22.26
C SER A 149 2.47 28.50 -23.10
N GLU A 150 2.24 27.18 -23.08
CA GLU A 150 1.31 26.46 -23.95
C GLU A 150 0.00 26.05 -23.25
N SER A 151 -0.11 26.20 -21.93
CA SER A 151 -1.34 25.84 -21.20
C SER A 151 -1.62 26.79 -20.03
N ILE A 152 -2.92 27.07 -19.83
CA ILE A 152 -3.43 27.87 -18.71
C ILE A 152 -3.40 27.05 -17.41
N ASP A 153 -3.30 25.72 -17.52
CA ASP A 153 -3.30 24.80 -16.40
C ASP A 153 -2.01 24.90 -15.58
N PRO A 154 -2.10 24.96 -14.25
CA PRO A 154 -0.91 24.98 -13.41
C PRO A 154 -0.17 23.64 -13.52
N ILE A 155 1.11 23.72 -13.84
CA ILE A 155 2.02 22.56 -13.84
C ILE A 155 2.94 22.61 -12.62
N MET A 156 3.27 21.44 -12.07
CA MET A 156 4.34 21.36 -11.07
C MET A 156 5.69 21.46 -11.78
N MET A 157 6.52 22.39 -11.31
CA MET A 157 7.86 22.63 -11.83
C MET A 157 8.88 22.49 -10.71
N ILE A 158 10.09 22.07 -11.07
CA ILE A 158 11.26 22.11 -10.20
C ILE A 158 12.16 23.19 -10.79
N ASP A 159 12.15 24.36 -10.17
CA ASP A 159 13.03 25.51 -10.52
C ASP A 159 14.16 25.56 -9.49
#